data_AF-A0A7X8W6F1-F1
#
_entry.id   AF-A0A7X8W6F1-F1
#
_cell.length_a   1.000
_cell.length_b   1.000
_cell.length_c   1.000
_cell.angle_alpha   90.00
_cell.angle_beta   90.00
_cell.angle_gamma   90.00
#
_symmetry.space_group_name_H-M   'P 1'
#
loop_
_entity.id
_entity.type
_entity.pdbx_description
1 polymer ?
#
loop_
_entity_poly.entity_id
_entity_poly.type
_entity_poly.pdbx_seq_one_letter_code
_entity_poly.pdbx_strand_id
1 'polypeptide(L)'
;MKSMTRKSGRLGKQAQACRRSAGFFLLLLLIVLSLLTTACSRLPLPSGDSGSVSPAVTESPSPTPTPAPTPTPTLTPTPTPTPMPTPTPTPEPTVRIRIGMVGDMLMHDPVIRGGATGDGSYDYNYMFDYLRPEIAKLDYAIFNMEGTFGGAPYKGFPLFSAPDELAEACAAAGFHCAVTANNHILDRKTAGLQRTLQVLRAAGLDTVGARLTPEESPILIKEVSGIKLAISAYTWETIRQGENSEIPAINGLRMTELDRQLVDSFSEQSKPRDFKADSVREITARAEQMRATGA
;
A
#
# COMPACT_ATOMS: atom_id res chain seq x y z
N MET A 1 17.21 45.68 -29.57
CA MET A 1 17.25 46.11 -28.15
C MET A 1 15.85 46.49 -27.66
N LYS A 2 15.06 45.53 -27.17
CA LYS A 2 13.78 45.74 -26.45
C LYS A 2 13.33 44.42 -25.83
N SER A 3 14.02 43.93 -24.80
CA SER A 3 13.55 42.81 -23.97
C SER A 3 14.39 42.72 -22.69
N MET A 4 14.18 43.64 -21.74
CA MET A 4 14.77 43.46 -20.41
C MET A 4 13.97 44.04 -19.23
N THR A 5 12.79 44.64 -19.46
CA THR A 5 12.04 45.34 -18.39
C THR A 5 10.83 44.59 -17.81
N ARG A 6 10.56 43.33 -18.21
CA ARG A 6 9.39 42.56 -17.68
C ARG A 6 9.70 41.54 -16.58
N LYS A 7 10.97 41.30 -16.22
CA LYS A 7 11.33 40.25 -15.22
C LYS A 7 11.24 40.71 -13.75
N SER A 8 11.32 42.01 -13.43
CA SER A 8 11.36 42.45 -12.02
C SER A 8 9.98 42.43 -11.32
N GLY A 9 8.87 42.59 -12.05
CA GLY A 9 7.53 42.64 -11.45
C GLY A 9 6.95 41.27 -11.04
N ARG A 10 7.48 40.16 -11.55
CA ARG A 10 6.96 38.80 -11.29
C ARG A 10 7.54 38.18 -10.01
N LEU A 11 8.76 38.55 -9.65
CA LEU A 11 9.45 38.09 -8.44
C LEU A 11 8.84 38.69 -7.16
N GLY A 12 8.40 39.95 -7.18
CA GLY A 12 7.77 40.60 -6.03
C GLY A 12 6.41 39.99 -5.63
N LYS A 13 5.62 39.52 -6.60
CA LYS A 13 4.30 38.92 -6.34
C LYS A 13 4.38 37.49 -5.78
N GLN A 14 5.42 36.71 -6.13
CA GLN A 14 5.64 35.37 -5.56
C GLN A 14 6.12 35.41 -4.11
N ALA A 15 6.97 36.38 -3.75
CA ALA A 15 7.42 36.55 -2.36
C ALA A 15 6.28 36.94 -1.40
N GLN A 16 5.30 37.70 -1.89
CA GLN A 16 4.14 38.14 -1.09
C GLN A 16 3.09 37.03 -0.89
N ALA A 17 2.95 36.09 -1.84
CA ALA A 17 2.08 34.92 -1.71
C ALA A 17 2.63 33.90 -0.71
N CYS A 18 3.96 33.68 -0.69
CA CYS A 18 4.63 32.73 0.21
C CYS A 18 4.59 33.19 1.69
N ARG A 19 4.59 34.51 1.95
CA ARG A 19 4.44 35.06 3.31
C ARG A 19 3.03 34.91 3.90
N ARG A 20 1.99 34.80 3.06
CA ARG A 20 0.59 34.66 3.52
C ARG A 20 0.21 33.21 3.84
N SER A 21 0.83 32.23 3.18
CA SER A 21 0.58 30.80 3.45
C SER A 21 1.29 30.30 4.72
N ALA A 22 2.49 30.82 5.03
CA ALA A 22 3.23 30.45 6.24
C ALA A 22 2.49 30.85 7.54
N GLY A 23 1.80 32.00 7.55
CA GLY A 23 1.01 32.44 8.70
C GLY A 23 -0.24 31.59 8.96
N PHE A 24 -0.83 31.01 7.90
CA PHE A 24 -2.01 30.17 8.01
C PHE A 24 -1.68 28.78 8.59
N PHE A 25 -0.53 28.21 8.23
CA PHE A 25 -0.04 26.96 8.78
C PHE A 25 0.37 27.07 10.26
N LEU A 26 0.97 28.20 10.66
CA LEU A 26 1.34 28.43 12.06
C LEU A 26 0.11 28.58 12.97
N LEU A 27 -0.97 29.21 12.47
CA LEU A 27 -2.23 29.34 13.22
C LEU A 27 -2.95 27.99 13.36
N LEU A 28 -2.93 27.14 12.32
CA LEU A 28 -3.54 25.81 12.37
C LEU A 28 -2.79 24.87 13.34
N LEU A 29 -1.46 24.95 13.38
CA LEU A 29 -0.62 24.17 14.30
C LEU A 29 -0.87 24.55 15.77
N LEU A 30 -1.09 25.83 16.07
CA LEU A 30 -1.39 26.31 17.43
C LEU A 30 -2.79 25.90 17.91
N ILE A 31 -3.77 25.77 17.00
CA ILE A 31 -5.13 25.28 17.34
C ILE A 31 -5.12 23.76 17.60
N VAL A 32 -4.34 22.99 16.85
CA VAL A 32 -4.22 21.54 17.09
C VAL A 32 -3.48 21.24 18.40
N LEU A 33 -2.50 22.07 18.78
CA LEU A 33 -1.74 21.88 20.02
C LEU A 33 -2.55 22.23 21.29
N SER A 34 -3.55 23.12 21.21
CA SER A 34 -4.41 23.47 22.36
C SER A 34 -5.51 22.44 22.65
N LEU A 35 -5.78 21.51 21.73
CA LEU A 35 -6.77 20.45 21.88
C LEU A 35 -6.21 19.15 22.49
N LEU A 36 -4.89 19.04 22.70
CA LEU A 36 -4.25 17.84 23.26
C LEU A 36 -3.95 17.89 24.77
N THR A 37 -4.28 18.98 25.49
CA THR A 37 -3.93 19.13 26.91
C THR A 37 -5.06 18.90 27.92
N THR A 38 -6.21 18.34 27.52
CA THR A 38 -7.38 18.12 28.41
C THR A 38 -7.79 16.65 28.58
N ALA A 39 -6.83 15.73 28.72
CA ALA A 39 -7.13 14.35 29.09
C ALA A 39 -6.03 13.69 29.93
N CYS A 40 -5.80 14.19 31.14
CA CYS A 40 -5.23 13.45 32.28
C CYS A 40 -5.54 14.32 33.50
N SER A 41 -6.30 13.90 34.50
CA SER A 41 -5.89 12.89 35.48
C SER A 41 -7.02 12.76 36.50
N ARG A 42 -7.52 11.57 36.84
CA ARG A 42 -8.13 11.27 38.16
C ARG A 42 -8.13 9.75 38.45
N LEU A 43 -7.21 9.31 39.31
CA LEU A 43 -7.37 8.13 40.16
C LEU A 43 -6.79 8.47 41.53
N PRO A 44 -7.50 8.23 42.65
CA PRO A 44 -6.89 8.15 43.97
C PRO A 44 -6.88 6.71 44.51
N LEU A 45 -5.72 6.33 45.05
CA LEU A 45 -5.48 5.17 45.92
C LEU A 45 -5.84 5.49 47.39
N PRO A 46 -5.94 4.47 48.28
CA PRO A 46 -6.58 4.58 49.59
C PRO A 46 -5.62 5.07 50.69
N SER A 47 -6.17 5.59 51.77
CA SER A 47 -5.43 5.91 52.99
C SER A 47 -6.25 5.47 54.21
N GLY A 48 -5.57 4.78 55.12
CA GLY A 48 -6.14 4.25 56.36
C GLY A 48 -6.24 5.28 57.48
N ASP A 49 -7.11 4.91 58.41
CA ASP A 49 -7.07 4.98 59.87
C ASP A 49 -6.59 6.26 60.59
N SER A 50 -7.43 6.75 61.51
CA SER A 50 -7.07 7.00 62.92
C SER A 50 -8.17 7.76 63.67
N GLY A 51 -8.66 7.14 64.75
CA GLY A 51 -8.79 7.76 66.08
C GLY A 51 -9.78 8.92 66.32
N SER A 52 -10.77 8.68 67.18
CA SER A 52 -11.37 9.72 68.02
C SER A 52 -11.77 9.16 69.39
N VAL A 53 -11.63 10.00 70.41
CA VAL A 53 -11.52 9.71 71.85
C VAL A 53 -12.78 10.15 72.60
N SER A 54 -13.01 9.53 73.78
CA SER A 54 -13.65 10.08 75.01
C SER A 54 -15.14 9.78 75.28
N PRO A 55 -15.64 9.83 76.54
CA PRO A 55 -15.03 9.58 77.86
C PRO A 55 -15.81 8.57 78.76
N ALA A 56 -15.23 8.35 79.94
CA ALA A 56 -15.54 7.49 81.08
C ALA A 56 -16.95 7.52 81.71
N VAL A 57 -17.39 6.37 82.25
CA VAL A 57 -18.27 6.25 83.44
C VAL A 57 -17.92 4.97 84.25
N THR A 58 -17.48 5.22 85.49
CA THR A 58 -17.74 4.59 86.82
C THR A 58 -17.98 3.08 87.02
N GLU A 59 -17.28 2.55 88.03
CA GLU A 59 -17.27 1.16 88.55
C GLU A 59 -18.53 0.68 89.30
N SER A 60 -18.72 -0.65 89.34
CA SER A 60 -19.37 -1.40 90.44
C SER A 60 -19.01 -2.92 90.33
N PRO A 61 -18.80 -3.69 91.42
CA PRO A 61 -18.15 -5.01 91.36
C PRO A 61 -19.07 -6.25 91.45
N SER A 62 -18.54 -7.39 90.95
CA SER A 62 -18.79 -8.82 91.29
C SER A 62 -20.10 -9.48 90.79
N PRO A 63 -20.15 -10.80 90.41
CA PRO A 63 -19.51 -11.94 91.09
C PRO A 63 -18.83 -13.04 90.23
N THR A 64 -18.16 -13.93 90.99
CA THR A 64 -17.42 -15.20 90.80
C THR A 64 -17.70 -16.10 89.56
N PRO A 65 -16.67 -16.73 88.95
CA PRO A 65 -16.82 -17.61 87.78
C PRO A 65 -17.27 -19.05 88.13
N THR A 66 -18.16 -19.58 87.30
CA THR A 66 -18.52 -21.00 87.21
C THR A 66 -17.62 -21.70 86.17
N PRO A 67 -17.05 -22.89 86.43
CA PRO A 67 -16.25 -23.60 85.43
C PRO A 67 -17.12 -24.11 84.27
N ALA A 68 -16.70 -23.82 83.05
CA ALA A 68 -17.33 -24.27 81.81
C ALA A 68 -16.89 -25.70 81.43
N PRO A 69 -17.76 -26.53 80.80
CA PRO A 69 -17.44 -27.89 80.41
C PRO A 69 -16.42 -27.96 79.24
N THR A 70 -15.56 -28.97 79.28
CA THR A 70 -14.53 -29.30 78.28
C THR A 70 -15.14 -29.51 76.88
N PRO A 71 -14.60 -28.87 75.80
CA PRO A 71 -15.11 -29.06 74.44
C PRO A 71 -14.71 -30.42 73.85
N THR A 72 -15.66 -31.09 73.23
CA THR A 72 -15.48 -32.33 72.45
C THR A 72 -14.63 -32.06 71.18
N PRO A 73 -13.68 -32.93 70.82
CA PRO A 73 -12.84 -32.71 69.63
C PRO A 73 -13.68 -32.74 68.34
N THR A 74 -13.55 -31.68 67.55
CA THR A 74 -14.17 -31.55 66.23
C THR A 74 -13.26 -32.20 65.19
N LEU A 75 -13.77 -33.18 64.45
CA LEU A 75 -13.02 -33.84 63.37
C LEU A 75 -12.75 -32.83 62.24
N THR A 76 -11.48 -32.65 61.90
CA THR A 76 -11.04 -31.74 60.85
C THR A 76 -11.34 -32.35 59.47
N PRO A 77 -12.02 -31.64 58.54
CA PRO A 77 -12.30 -32.18 57.21
C PRO A 77 -11.02 -32.31 56.39
N THR A 78 -10.87 -33.45 55.73
CA THR A 78 -9.77 -33.72 54.78
C THR A 78 -9.86 -32.75 53.59
N PRO A 79 -8.76 -32.08 53.17
CA PRO A 79 -8.80 -31.11 52.09
C PRO A 79 -9.11 -31.79 50.75
N THR A 80 -10.08 -31.25 50.02
CA THR A 80 -10.40 -31.63 48.64
C THR A 80 -9.22 -31.26 47.72
N PRO A 81 -8.75 -32.15 46.83
CA PRO A 81 -7.66 -31.84 45.91
C PRO A 81 -8.05 -30.69 44.97
N THR A 82 -7.17 -29.72 44.85
CA THR A 82 -7.33 -28.56 43.97
C THR A 82 -7.22 -29.02 42.51
N PRO A 83 -8.13 -28.63 41.60
CA PRO A 83 -8.04 -29.00 40.20
C PRO A 83 -6.74 -28.46 39.57
N MET A 84 -6.03 -29.33 38.85
CA MET A 84 -4.85 -28.95 38.08
C MET A 84 -5.26 -27.94 36.98
N PRO A 85 -4.54 -26.82 36.80
CA PRO A 85 -4.85 -25.88 35.72
C PRO A 85 -4.69 -26.56 34.36
N THR A 86 -5.72 -26.44 33.51
CA THR A 86 -5.67 -26.85 32.10
C THR A 86 -4.64 -25.98 31.37
N PRO A 87 -3.69 -26.55 30.60
CA PRO A 87 -2.71 -25.76 29.86
C PRO A 87 -3.41 -24.84 28.87
N THR A 88 -3.03 -23.56 28.87
CA THR A 88 -3.49 -22.58 27.89
C THR A 88 -2.90 -22.94 26.52
N PRO A 89 -3.69 -23.00 25.43
CA PRO A 89 -3.17 -23.29 24.10
C PRO A 89 -2.13 -22.23 23.72
N THR A 90 -0.99 -22.69 23.18
CA THR A 90 0.03 -21.78 22.64
C THR A 90 -0.54 -21.16 21.35
N PRO A 91 -0.51 -19.82 21.20
CA PRO A 91 -1.01 -19.18 19.98
C PRO A 91 -0.20 -19.65 18.77
N GLU A 92 -0.88 -19.90 17.66
CA GLU A 92 -0.21 -20.23 16.39
C GLU A 92 0.70 -19.08 15.93
N PRO A 93 1.85 -19.38 15.32
CA PRO A 93 2.76 -18.36 14.83
C PRO A 93 2.06 -17.50 13.77
N THR A 94 2.09 -16.18 13.96
CA THR A 94 1.58 -15.24 12.96
C THR A 94 2.52 -15.16 11.76
N VAL A 95 2.02 -15.49 10.58
CA VAL A 95 2.74 -15.26 9.32
C VAL A 95 2.52 -13.80 8.88
N ARG A 96 3.59 -13.11 8.49
CA ARG A 96 3.55 -11.74 7.98
C ARG A 96 4.42 -11.64 6.74
N ILE A 97 3.92 -10.93 5.73
CA ILE A 97 4.70 -10.49 4.56
C ILE A 97 4.75 -8.97 4.48
N ARG A 98 5.80 -8.44 3.87
CA ARG A 98 6.00 -7.03 3.51
C ARG A 98 5.97 -6.91 1.99
N ILE A 99 4.94 -6.24 1.51
CA ILE A 99 4.80 -5.90 0.10
C ILE A 99 5.20 -4.43 -0.05
N GLY A 100 6.05 -4.13 -1.04
CA GLY A 100 6.40 -2.76 -1.38
C GLY A 100 6.16 -2.50 -2.86
N MET A 101 5.76 -1.28 -3.19
CA MET A 101 5.45 -0.89 -4.55
C MET A 101 6.12 0.44 -4.89
N VAL A 102 6.78 0.47 -6.03
CA VAL A 102 7.39 1.68 -6.59
C VAL A 102 6.52 2.16 -7.74
N GLY A 103 6.50 3.47 -7.96
CA GLY A 103 5.74 4.08 -9.05
C GLY A 103 6.35 3.79 -10.43
N ASP A 104 6.22 4.77 -11.32
CA ASP A 104 6.46 4.59 -12.74
C ASP A 104 7.95 4.44 -13.08
N MET A 105 8.26 3.30 -13.69
CA MET A 105 9.53 3.04 -14.36
C MET A 105 9.44 3.51 -15.81
N LEU A 106 9.62 4.83 -16.00
CA LEU A 106 9.41 5.52 -17.27
C LEU A 106 10.72 6.02 -17.88
N MET A 107 11.10 5.48 -19.04
CA MET A 107 12.39 5.74 -19.68
C MET A 107 12.35 6.91 -20.66
N HIS A 108 12.53 8.14 -20.18
CA HIS A 108 12.76 9.27 -21.08
C HIS A 108 14.11 9.19 -21.81
N ASP A 109 14.24 9.89 -22.93
CA ASP A 109 15.44 9.91 -23.79
C ASP A 109 16.76 10.09 -23.02
N PRO A 110 16.89 10.99 -22.01
CA PRO A 110 18.12 11.10 -21.22
C PRO A 110 18.42 9.86 -20.36
N VAL A 111 17.40 9.20 -19.81
CA VAL A 111 17.57 8.00 -18.97
C VAL A 111 18.04 6.83 -19.84
N ILE A 112 17.43 6.64 -21.01
CA ILE A 112 17.85 5.62 -22.00
C ILE A 112 19.33 5.82 -22.35
N ARG A 113 19.75 7.05 -22.67
CA ARG A 113 21.15 7.34 -22.98
C ARG A 113 22.08 7.14 -21.78
N GLY A 114 21.59 7.34 -20.57
CA GLY A 114 22.37 7.17 -19.34
C GLY A 114 22.84 5.74 -19.10
N GLY A 115 22.11 4.74 -19.62
CA GLY A 115 22.51 3.34 -19.52
C GLY A 115 23.37 2.83 -20.67
N ALA A 116 23.62 3.60 -21.73
CA ALA A 116 24.39 3.10 -22.87
C ALA A 116 25.85 2.83 -22.48
N THR A 117 26.33 1.62 -22.75
CA THR A 117 27.71 1.18 -22.40
C THR A 117 28.75 1.51 -23.48
N GLY A 118 28.30 1.91 -24.67
CA GLY A 118 29.15 2.30 -25.81
C GLY A 118 29.42 1.19 -26.84
N ASP A 119 29.11 -0.07 -26.53
CA ASP A 119 29.21 -1.20 -27.47
C ASP A 119 27.87 -1.56 -28.13
N GLY A 120 26.81 -0.81 -27.82
CA GLY A 120 25.44 -1.03 -28.28
C GLY A 120 24.52 -1.68 -27.25
N SER A 121 25.07 -2.15 -26.12
CA SER A 121 24.28 -2.64 -24.97
C SER A 121 23.92 -1.53 -23.98
N TYR A 122 23.09 -1.88 -23.01
CA TYR A 122 22.67 -1.00 -21.93
C TYR A 122 22.89 -1.63 -20.55
N ASP A 123 23.27 -0.82 -19.56
CA ASP A 123 23.33 -1.21 -18.15
C ASP A 123 22.55 -0.19 -17.29
N TYR A 124 21.56 -0.69 -16.57
CA TYR A 124 20.69 0.10 -15.69
C TYR A 124 20.80 -0.29 -14.22
N ASN A 125 21.72 -1.20 -13.87
CA ASN A 125 21.86 -1.68 -12.49
C ASN A 125 22.11 -0.54 -11.50
N TYR A 126 22.89 0.47 -11.92
CA TYR A 126 23.24 1.64 -11.13
C TYR A 126 22.02 2.45 -10.66
N MET A 127 20.89 2.39 -11.37
CA MET A 127 19.67 3.10 -10.97
C MET A 127 19.11 2.59 -9.64
N PHE A 128 19.47 1.38 -9.25
CA PHE A 128 18.90 0.67 -8.11
C PHE A 128 19.85 0.54 -6.92
N ASP A 129 21.07 1.06 -6.98
CA ASP A 129 22.09 0.85 -5.93
C ASP A 129 21.59 1.26 -4.53
N TYR A 130 20.83 2.35 -4.44
CA TYR A 130 20.24 2.83 -3.18
C TYR A 130 18.90 2.17 -2.84
N LEU A 131 18.23 1.56 -3.81
CA LEU A 131 16.92 0.91 -3.62
C LEU A 131 17.06 -0.56 -3.25
N ARG A 132 18.09 -1.26 -3.74
CA ARG A 132 18.35 -2.68 -3.48
C ARG A 132 18.28 -3.04 -1.99
N PRO A 133 18.91 -2.29 -1.05
CA PRO A 133 18.82 -2.62 0.38
C PRO A 133 17.39 -2.49 0.93
N GLU A 134 16.57 -1.59 0.38
CA GLU A 134 15.17 -1.42 0.78
C GLU A 134 14.28 -2.49 0.16
N ILE A 135 14.51 -2.83 -1.12
CA ILE A 135 13.80 -3.90 -1.83
C ILE A 135 14.08 -5.27 -1.19
N ALA A 136 15.31 -5.53 -0.76
CA ALA A 136 15.69 -6.78 -0.09
C ALA A 136 14.97 -7.00 1.26
N LYS A 137 14.34 -5.96 1.82
CA LYS A 137 13.47 -6.09 3.00
C LYS A 137 12.04 -6.51 2.63
N LEU A 138 11.68 -6.60 1.35
CA LEU A 138 10.33 -6.95 0.93
C LEU A 138 10.26 -8.44 0.61
N ASP A 139 9.14 -9.05 0.96
CA ASP A 139 8.82 -10.43 0.54
C ASP A 139 8.25 -10.45 -0.89
N TYR A 140 7.70 -9.32 -1.34
CA TYR A 140 7.25 -9.14 -2.72
C TYR A 140 7.32 -7.66 -3.12
N ALA A 141 8.04 -7.35 -4.18
CA ALA A 141 8.30 -6.00 -4.64
C ALA A 141 7.71 -5.76 -6.03
N ILE A 142 6.93 -4.69 -6.17
CA ILE A 142 6.14 -4.37 -7.36
C ILE A 142 6.61 -3.03 -7.91
N PHE A 143 6.60 -2.85 -9.23
CA PHE A 143 6.76 -1.54 -9.88
C PHE A 143 5.74 -1.36 -11.01
N ASN A 144 5.45 -0.11 -11.40
CA ASN A 144 4.68 0.15 -12.61
C ASN A 144 5.63 0.31 -13.80
N MET A 145 5.55 -0.59 -14.79
CA MET A 145 6.27 -0.45 -16.05
C MET A 145 5.49 0.50 -16.97
N GLU A 146 5.66 1.81 -16.77
CA GLU A 146 5.04 2.83 -17.63
C GLU A 146 5.86 3.01 -18.91
N GLY A 147 5.38 2.44 -20.02
CA GLY A 147 6.12 2.35 -21.27
C GLY A 147 6.04 0.96 -21.87
N THR A 148 6.84 0.70 -22.91
CA THR A 148 6.92 -0.62 -23.53
C THR A 148 8.36 -1.05 -23.74
N PHE A 149 8.57 -2.36 -23.89
CA PHE A 149 9.76 -2.93 -24.52
C PHE A 149 9.42 -3.24 -25.97
N GLY A 150 9.43 -2.22 -26.83
CA GLY A 150 9.09 -2.35 -28.25
C GLY A 150 10.27 -2.72 -29.16
N GLY A 151 11.47 -2.86 -28.60
CA GLY A 151 12.71 -3.01 -29.35
C GLY A 151 13.24 -1.69 -29.93
N ALA A 152 14.39 -1.78 -30.60
CA ALA A 152 15.03 -0.65 -31.27
C ALA A 152 14.20 -0.14 -32.47
N PRO A 153 14.23 1.17 -32.79
CA PRO A 153 14.92 2.22 -32.06
C PRO A 153 14.22 2.53 -30.72
N TYR A 154 15.04 2.58 -29.67
CA TYR A 154 14.60 2.99 -28.34
C TYR A 154 14.25 4.46 -28.34
N LYS A 155 13.23 4.81 -27.57
CA LYS A 155 12.67 6.16 -27.57
C LYS A 155 11.98 6.42 -26.24
N GLY A 156 12.18 7.60 -25.69
CA GLY A 156 11.33 8.12 -24.62
C GLY A 156 10.05 8.74 -25.17
N PHE A 157 9.56 9.79 -24.52
CA PHE A 157 8.36 10.51 -24.93
C PHE A 157 8.37 10.92 -26.43
N PRO A 158 7.22 10.87 -27.13
CA PRO A 158 5.87 10.52 -26.64
C PRO A 158 5.48 9.05 -26.72
N LEU A 159 6.19 8.24 -27.51
CA LEU A 159 5.89 6.83 -27.73
C LEU A 159 7.08 6.02 -27.24
N PHE A 160 6.99 5.53 -26.02
CA PHE A 160 8.09 4.91 -25.30
C PHE A 160 8.43 3.53 -25.88
N SER A 161 9.73 3.22 -25.95
CA SER A 161 10.29 1.88 -26.08
C SER A 161 11.64 1.86 -25.36
N ALA A 162 11.67 1.20 -24.21
CA ALA A 162 12.86 1.03 -23.38
C ALA A 162 13.74 -0.11 -23.90
N PRO A 163 15.07 -0.08 -23.64
CA PRO A 163 15.91 -1.25 -23.80
C PRO A 163 15.55 -2.36 -22.82
N ASP A 164 15.70 -3.60 -23.27
CA ASP A 164 15.21 -4.79 -22.55
C ASP A 164 15.99 -5.00 -21.25
N GLU A 165 17.25 -4.55 -21.20
CA GLU A 165 18.14 -4.62 -20.04
C GLU A 165 17.59 -3.88 -18.82
N LEU A 166 16.60 -2.99 -18.97
CA LEU A 166 15.88 -2.41 -17.84
C LEU A 166 15.07 -3.47 -17.08
N ALA A 167 14.42 -4.41 -17.78
CA ALA A 167 13.68 -5.49 -17.13
C ALA A 167 14.64 -6.39 -16.34
N GLU A 168 15.80 -6.70 -16.92
CA GLU A 168 16.86 -7.46 -16.26
C GLU A 168 17.40 -6.72 -15.03
N ALA A 169 17.64 -5.41 -15.13
CA ALA A 169 18.08 -4.59 -14.01
C ALA A 169 17.02 -4.50 -12.88
N CYS A 170 15.73 -4.42 -13.22
CA CYS A 170 14.64 -4.50 -12.24
C CYS A 170 14.62 -5.86 -11.52
N ALA A 171 14.71 -6.97 -12.26
CA ALA A 171 14.78 -8.30 -11.66
C ALA A 171 16.03 -8.45 -10.76
N ALA A 172 17.18 -8.01 -11.23
CA ALA A 172 18.44 -8.01 -10.47
C ALA A 172 18.38 -7.11 -9.23
N ALA A 173 17.57 -6.05 -9.24
CA ALA A 173 17.34 -5.20 -8.08
C ALA A 173 16.44 -5.84 -7.01
N GLY A 174 15.79 -6.97 -7.31
CA GLY A 174 14.89 -7.70 -6.41
C GLY A 174 13.41 -7.40 -6.62
N PHE A 175 13.01 -6.76 -7.72
CA PHE A 175 11.60 -6.66 -8.08
C PHE A 175 11.05 -8.03 -8.49
N HIS A 176 9.79 -8.26 -8.15
CA HIS A 176 9.09 -9.52 -8.40
C HIS A 176 7.99 -9.37 -9.45
N CYS A 177 7.36 -8.20 -9.55
CA CYS A 177 6.19 -8.00 -10.39
C CYS A 177 6.16 -6.62 -11.06
N ALA A 178 5.78 -6.61 -12.33
CA ALA A 178 5.51 -5.43 -13.11
C ALA A 178 4.01 -5.24 -13.33
N VAL A 179 3.48 -4.11 -12.88
CA VAL A 179 2.18 -3.60 -13.32
C VAL A 179 2.36 -3.02 -14.73
N THR A 180 1.48 -3.41 -15.65
CA THR A 180 1.54 -3.04 -17.07
C THR A 180 0.27 -2.34 -17.55
N ALA A 181 -0.81 -2.34 -16.76
CA ALA A 181 -1.98 -1.52 -17.03
C ALA A 181 -1.66 -0.05 -16.67
N ASN A 182 -1.26 0.72 -17.68
CA ASN A 182 -1.07 2.17 -17.60
C ASN A 182 -1.35 2.81 -18.98
N ASN A 183 -1.23 4.12 -19.06
CA ASN A 183 -1.48 4.90 -20.27
C ASN A 183 -0.48 4.65 -21.40
N HIS A 184 0.70 4.07 -21.14
CA HIS A 184 1.74 3.88 -22.17
C HIS A 184 1.86 2.45 -22.69
N ILE A 185 1.01 1.52 -22.23
CA ILE A 185 1.06 0.11 -22.63
C ILE A 185 0.85 -0.12 -24.14
N LEU A 186 0.20 0.82 -24.84
CA LEU A 186 -0.07 0.75 -26.28
C LEU A 186 0.85 1.61 -27.15
N ASP A 187 1.92 2.20 -26.60
CA ASP A 187 2.83 3.07 -27.36
C ASP A 187 3.44 2.41 -28.59
N ARG A 188 3.57 1.09 -28.54
CA ARG A 188 4.06 0.24 -29.62
C ARG A 188 2.99 -0.72 -30.13
N LYS A 189 1.71 -0.33 -29.93
CA LYS A 189 0.49 -1.04 -30.30
C LYS A 189 0.44 -2.43 -29.65
N THR A 190 -0.49 -3.28 -30.08
CA THR A 190 -0.69 -4.65 -29.57
C THR A 190 0.60 -5.48 -29.58
N ALA A 191 1.39 -5.40 -30.65
CA ALA A 191 2.66 -6.12 -30.76
C ALA A 191 3.67 -5.67 -29.68
N GLY A 192 3.73 -4.37 -29.42
CA GLY A 192 4.56 -3.80 -28.36
C GLY A 192 4.10 -4.18 -26.95
N LEU A 193 2.79 -4.19 -26.70
CA LEU A 193 2.20 -4.69 -25.46
C LEU A 193 2.65 -6.14 -25.23
N GLN A 194 2.42 -7.03 -26.20
CA GLN A 194 2.75 -8.45 -26.07
C GLN A 194 4.25 -8.66 -25.88
N ARG A 195 5.09 -7.94 -26.64
CA ARG A 195 6.54 -7.98 -26.47
C ARG A 195 6.98 -7.50 -25.08
N THR A 196 6.34 -6.46 -24.56
CA THR A 196 6.62 -5.94 -23.20
C THR A 196 6.41 -7.03 -22.16
N LEU A 197 5.30 -7.76 -22.23
CA LEU A 197 5.01 -8.87 -21.34
C LEU A 197 6.03 -10.01 -21.51
N GLN A 198 6.41 -10.32 -22.75
CA GLN A 198 7.42 -11.35 -23.03
C GLN A 198 8.79 -11.00 -22.43
N VAL A 199 9.25 -9.76 -22.57
CA VAL A 199 10.53 -9.30 -22.02
C VAL A 199 10.52 -9.33 -20.49
N LEU A 200 9.45 -8.82 -19.85
CA LEU A 200 9.30 -8.85 -18.40
C LEU A 200 9.31 -10.28 -17.86
N ARG A 201 8.51 -11.18 -18.45
CA ARG A 201 8.44 -12.58 -18.04
C ARG A 201 9.74 -13.34 -18.31
N ALA A 202 10.44 -13.04 -19.41
CA ALA A 202 11.74 -13.61 -19.71
C ALA A 202 12.81 -13.21 -18.69
N ALA A 203 12.72 -11.99 -18.13
CA ALA A 203 13.55 -11.54 -17.02
C ALA A 203 13.15 -12.16 -15.65
N GLY A 204 12.11 -12.99 -15.61
CA GLY A 204 11.62 -13.64 -14.39
C GLY A 204 10.63 -12.80 -13.56
N LEU A 205 10.08 -11.73 -14.13
CA LEU A 205 9.11 -10.87 -13.46
C LEU A 205 7.68 -11.38 -13.72
N ASP A 206 6.89 -11.46 -12.65
CA ASP A 206 5.44 -11.61 -12.76
C ASP A 206 4.86 -10.35 -13.46
N THR A 207 3.74 -10.48 -14.16
CA THR A 207 3.09 -9.36 -14.86
C THR A 207 1.61 -9.28 -14.50
N VAL A 208 1.07 -8.07 -14.31
CA VAL A 208 -0.36 -7.86 -14.04
C VAL A 208 -0.89 -6.61 -14.76
N GLY A 209 -2.16 -6.65 -15.17
CA GLY A 209 -2.88 -5.52 -15.80
C GLY A 209 -3.06 -5.64 -17.31
N ALA A 210 -2.08 -6.19 -18.02
CA ALA A 210 -2.23 -6.62 -19.41
C ALA A 210 -1.94 -8.12 -19.55
N ARG A 211 -2.37 -8.72 -20.67
CA ARG A 211 -2.27 -10.16 -20.96
C ARG A 211 -1.68 -10.44 -22.33
N LEU A 212 -1.08 -11.61 -22.51
CA LEU A 212 -0.62 -12.06 -23.83
C LEU A 212 -1.79 -12.51 -24.71
N THR A 213 -2.77 -13.17 -24.09
CA THR A 213 -3.98 -13.69 -24.76
C THR A 213 -5.23 -13.43 -23.92
N PRO A 214 -6.43 -13.38 -24.53
CA PRO A 214 -7.69 -13.18 -23.81
C PRO A 214 -8.00 -14.25 -22.75
N GLU A 215 -7.43 -15.45 -22.88
CA GLU A 215 -7.66 -16.58 -21.98
C GLU A 215 -6.84 -16.49 -20.69
N GLU A 216 -5.79 -15.67 -20.65
CA GLU A 216 -5.00 -15.47 -19.43
C GLU A 216 -5.87 -14.84 -18.34
N SER A 217 -5.67 -15.28 -17.09
CA SER A 217 -6.35 -14.69 -15.94
C SER A 217 -5.99 -13.20 -15.81
N PRO A 218 -6.97 -12.33 -15.55
CA PRO A 218 -6.70 -10.93 -15.26
C PRO A 218 -6.25 -10.71 -13.80
N ILE A 219 -6.30 -11.78 -12.98
CA ILE A 219 -5.80 -11.82 -11.61
C ILE A 219 -4.48 -12.59 -11.58
N LEU A 220 -3.43 -11.95 -11.05
CA LEU A 220 -2.21 -12.62 -10.65
C LEU A 220 -2.39 -13.21 -9.25
N ILE A 221 -2.20 -14.51 -9.10
CA ILE A 221 -2.18 -15.21 -7.81
C ILE A 221 -0.75 -15.67 -7.53
N LYS A 222 -0.21 -15.30 -6.37
CA LYS A 222 1.14 -15.68 -5.93
C LYS A 222 1.13 -16.16 -4.50
N GLU A 223 1.82 -17.25 -4.20
CA GLU A 223 2.10 -17.65 -2.83
C GLU A 223 3.40 -17.01 -2.36
N VAL A 224 3.35 -16.24 -1.28
CA VAL A 224 4.49 -15.52 -0.69
C VAL A 224 4.55 -15.88 0.80
N SER A 225 5.58 -16.62 1.20
CA SER A 225 5.78 -17.05 2.60
C SER A 225 4.55 -17.73 3.21
N GLY A 226 3.82 -18.54 2.43
CA GLY A 226 2.60 -19.23 2.85
C GLY A 226 1.33 -18.39 2.85
N ILE A 227 1.39 -17.12 2.43
CA ILE A 227 0.23 -16.25 2.21
C ILE A 227 -0.06 -16.20 0.71
N LYS A 228 -1.31 -16.49 0.32
CA LYS A 228 -1.75 -16.33 -1.07
C LYS A 228 -2.11 -14.87 -1.32
N LEU A 229 -1.36 -14.22 -2.19
CA LEU A 229 -1.51 -12.84 -2.61
C LEU A 229 -2.21 -12.79 -3.97
N ALA A 230 -3.29 -12.03 -4.07
CA ALA A 230 -3.96 -11.73 -5.34
C ALA A 230 -3.75 -10.26 -5.75
N ILE A 231 -3.38 -10.03 -7.01
CA ILE A 231 -3.13 -8.70 -7.57
C ILE A 231 -3.91 -8.54 -8.87
N SER A 232 -4.51 -7.36 -9.05
CA SER A 232 -5.11 -6.91 -10.30
C SER A 232 -4.76 -5.43 -10.49
N ALA A 233 -4.62 -5.01 -11.73
CA ALA A 233 -4.34 -3.62 -12.08
C ALA A 233 -5.24 -3.18 -13.23
N TYR A 234 -5.56 -1.89 -13.26
CA TYR A 234 -6.44 -1.30 -14.24
C TYR A 234 -5.87 0.02 -14.73
N THR A 235 -6.16 0.36 -15.98
CA THR A 235 -5.86 1.69 -16.55
C THR A 235 -7.14 2.41 -16.99
N TRP A 236 -7.00 3.68 -17.34
CA TRP A 236 -8.09 4.51 -17.81
C TRP A 236 -8.09 4.63 -19.33
N GLU A 237 -9.26 4.43 -19.96
CA GLU A 237 -9.45 4.70 -21.38
C GLU A 237 -9.66 6.20 -21.62
N THR A 238 -8.84 6.75 -22.50
CA THR A 238 -9.11 8.01 -23.17
C THR A 238 -10.05 7.81 -24.37
N ILE A 239 -10.46 8.91 -25.00
CA ILE A 239 -11.25 8.88 -26.22
C ILE A 239 -10.48 9.57 -27.32
N ARG A 240 -10.48 8.98 -28.51
CA ARG A 240 -10.01 9.66 -29.72
C ARG A 240 -11.22 10.12 -30.54
N GLN A 241 -11.37 11.42 -30.71
CA GLN A 241 -12.38 11.97 -31.62
C GLN A 241 -12.05 11.57 -33.07
N GLY A 242 -13.05 11.08 -33.80
CA GLY A 242 -12.96 10.69 -35.21
C GLY A 242 -14.27 10.98 -35.95
N GLU A 243 -14.26 10.83 -37.27
CA GLU A 243 -15.30 11.36 -38.17
C GLU A 243 -16.72 10.83 -37.94
N ASN A 244 -16.93 9.71 -37.22
CA ASN A 244 -18.27 9.15 -37.00
C ASN A 244 -18.52 8.47 -35.64
N SER A 245 -17.57 8.45 -34.70
CA SER A 245 -17.80 7.97 -33.32
C SER A 245 -16.62 8.23 -32.39
N GLU A 246 -16.91 8.18 -31.09
CA GLU A 246 -15.90 8.11 -30.03
C GLU A 246 -15.26 6.72 -30.03
N ILE A 247 -13.96 6.67 -30.30
CA ILE A 247 -13.22 5.41 -30.37
C ILE A 247 -12.45 5.23 -29.05
N PRO A 248 -12.64 4.09 -28.34
CA PRO A 248 -11.82 3.74 -27.18
C PRO A 248 -10.34 3.82 -27.50
N ALA A 249 -9.61 4.49 -26.62
CA ALA A 249 -8.19 4.72 -26.78
C ALA A 249 -7.49 4.66 -25.43
N ILE A 250 -6.24 4.26 -25.40
CA ILE A 250 -5.38 4.48 -24.23
C ILE A 250 -4.36 5.54 -24.65
N ASN A 251 -4.31 6.65 -23.90
CA ASN A 251 -3.45 7.79 -24.20
C ASN A 251 -3.58 8.32 -25.65
N GLY A 252 -4.81 8.39 -26.15
CA GLY A 252 -5.12 8.81 -27.52
C GLY A 252 -4.76 7.80 -28.61
N LEU A 253 -4.21 6.64 -28.27
CA LEU A 253 -3.94 5.54 -29.19
C LEU A 253 -5.16 4.64 -29.27
N ARG A 254 -5.74 4.53 -30.47
CA ARG A 254 -6.91 3.70 -30.74
C ARG A 254 -6.66 2.25 -30.32
N MET A 255 -7.58 1.70 -29.53
CA MET A 255 -7.61 0.28 -29.19
C MET A 255 -8.25 -0.52 -30.33
N THR A 256 -7.67 -1.68 -30.63
CA THR A 256 -8.33 -2.75 -31.37
C THR A 256 -9.27 -3.52 -30.45
N GLU A 257 -10.13 -4.37 -31.01
CA GLU A 257 -10.95 -5.27 -30.19
C GLU A 257 -10.09 -6.24 -29.36
N LEU A 258 -8.96 -6.67 -29.91
CA LEU A 258 -8.01 -7.50 -29.17
C LEU A 258 -7.41 -6.72 -27.99
N ASP A 259 -6.98 -5.47 -28.17
CA ASP A 259 -6.42 -4.67 -27.07
C ASP A 259 -7.38 -4.55 -25.88
N ARG A 260 -8.69 -4.45 -26.15
CA ARG A 260 -9.75 -4.38 -25.11
C ARG A 260 -9.92 -5.69 -24.34
N GLN A 261 -9.53 -6.81 -24.92
CA GLN A 261 -9.52 -8.11 -24.24
C GLN A 261 -8.22 -8.35 -23.48
N LEU A 262 -7.13 -7.70 -23.90
CA LEU A 262 -5.81 -7.88 -23.31
C LEU A 262 -5.51 -6.91 -22.16
N VAL A 263 -6.11 -5.72 -22.14
CA VAL A 263 -5.86 -4.69 -21.10
C VAL A 263 -7.09 -4.54 -20.22
N ASP A 264 -6.90 -4.64 -18.91
CA ASP A 264 -7.93 -4.27 -17.96
C ASP A 264 -8.05 -2.74 -17.88
N SER A 265 -9.14 -2.19 -18.42
CA SER A 265 -9.35 -0.74 -18.47
C SER A 265 -10.79 -0.33 -18.13
N PHE A 266 -10.93 0.89 -17.61
CA PHE A 266 -12.23 1.52 -17.35
C PHE A 266 -12.50 2.63 -18.36
N SER A 267 -13.77 2.76 -18.76
CA SER A 267 -14.25 3.83 -19.65
C SER A 267 -15.59 4.39 -19.18
N GLU A 268 -15.66 5.72 -19.02
CA GLU A 268 -16.91 6.44 -18.74
C GLU A 268 -17.98 6.20 -19.81
N GLN A 269 -17.57 6.03 -21.07
CA GLN A 269 -18.51 5.90 -22.19
C GLN A 269 -19.09 4.49 -22.33
N SER A 270 -18.33 3.47 -21.91
CA SER A 270 -18.85 2.11 -21.83
C SER A 270 -19.89 1.91 -20.71
N LYS A 271 -19.95 2.84 -19.75
CA LYS A 271 -20.78 2.77 -18.53
C LYS A 271 -21.64 4.05 -18.36
N PRO A 272 -22.55 4.35 -19.30
CA PRO A 272 -23.17 5.67 -19.44
C PRO A 272 -24.21 6.02 -18.36
N ARG A 273 -24.57 5.11 -17.45
CA ARG A 273 -25.64 5.33 -16.47
C ARG A 273 -25.16 5.64 -15.04
N ASP A 274 -23.97 5.20 -14.66
CA ASP A 274 -23.25 5.61 -13.44
C ASP A 274 -21.83 5.02 -13.45
N PHE A 275 -20.92 5.64 -14.19
CA PHE A 275 -19.55 5.13 -14.37
C PHE A 275 -18.87 4.76 -13.03
N LYS A 276 -19.07 5.58 -12.00
CA LYS A 276 -18.47 5.36 -10.68
C LYS A 276 -19.06 4.11 -10.03
N ALA A 277 -20.39 3.99 -9.96
CA ALA A 277 -21.00 2.80 -9.38
C ALA A 277 -20.66 1.54 -10.18
N ASP A 278 -20.63 1.63 -11.51
CA ASP A 278 -20.33 0.51 -12.40
C ASP A 278 -18.87 0.05 -12.27
N SER A 279 -17.94 0.98 -12.07
CA SER A 279 -16.52 0.67 -11.80
C SER A 279 -16.33 0.09 -10.41
N VAL A 280 -17.03 0.63 -9.39
CA VAL A 280 -17.02 0.04 -8.04
C VAL A 280 -17.57 -1.38 -8.05
N ARG A 281 -18.66 -1.66 -8.78
CA ARG A 281 -19.22 -3.01 -8.88
C ARG A 281 -18.24 -3.98 -9.55
N GLU A 282 -17.57 -3.56 -10.62
CA GLU A 282 -16.57 -4.39 -11.30
C GLU A 282 -15.36 -4.68 -10.41
N ILE A 283 -14.81 -3.68 -9.73
CA ILE A 283 -13.69 -3.85 -8.78
C ILE A 283 -14.12 -4.75 -7.62
N THR A 284 -15.34 -4.59 -7.11
CA THR A 284 -15.88 -5.43 -6.04
C THR A 284 -16.00 -6.88 -6.50
N ALA A 285 -16.57 -7.13 -7.68
CA ALA A 285 -16.66 -8.47 -8.26
C ALA A 285 -15.27 -9.10 -8.49
N ARG A 286 -14.29 -8.31 -8.96
CA ARG A 286 -12.90 -8.76 -9.09
C ARG A 286 -12.31 -9.16 -7.73
N ALA A 287 -12.53 -8.37 -6.69
CA ALA A 287 -12.08 -8.69 -5.33
C ALA A 287 -12.76 -9.93 -4.75
N GLU A 288 -14.04 -10.17 -5.07
CA GLU A 288 -14.74 -11.41 -4.69
C GLU A 288 -14.16 -12.63 -5.40
N GLN A 289 -13.86 -12.53 -6.70
CA GLN A 289 -13.18 -13.59 -7.45
C GLN A 289 -11.81 -13.91 -6.84
N MET A 290 -11.03 -12.89 -6.47
CA MET A 290 -9.74 -13.08 -5.78
C MET A 290 -9.91 -13.85 -4.47
N ARG A 291 -10.86 -13.44 -3.61
CA ARG A 291 -11.14 -14.13 -2.34
C ARG A 291 -11.58 -15.58 -2.54
N ALA A 292 -12.34 -15.86 -3.60
CA ALA A 292 -12.77 -17.21 -3.93
C ALA A 292 -11.58 -18.14 -4.29
N THR A 293 -10.42 -17.59 -4.67
CA THR A 293 -9.19 -18.38 -4.86
C THR A 293 -8.47 -18.74 -3.56
N GLY A 294 -8.93 -18.19 -2.41
CA GLY A 294 -8.29 -18.33 -1.11
C GLY A 294 -7.15 -17.34 -0.86
N ALA A 295 -7.15 -16.22 -1.58
CA ALA A 295 -6.26 -15.08 -1.37
C ALA A 295 -6.93 -13.98 -0.52
#